data_AF-W3VRI9-F1
#
_entry.id   AF-W3VRI9-F1
#
_cell.length_a   1.000
_cell.length_b   1.000
_cell.length_c   1.000
_cell.angle_alpha   90.00
_cell.angle_beta   90.00
_cell.angle_gamma   90.00
#
_symmetry.space_group_name_H-M   'P 1'
#
loop_
_entity.id
_entity.type
_entity.pdbx_description
1 polymer ?
#
loop_
_entity_poly.entity_id
_entity_poly.type
_entity_poly.pdbx_seq_one_letter_code
_entity_poly.pdbx_strand_id
1 'polypeptide(L)'
;MLVWSLPAKILALTGFFICAQALPGPRASVLSKRMYATGSRSTSSGELSFEDVYNGGFQPALGTRGITRDIPRFYNGMYFYHRAPVLTFYRGQRIPKVDLDVASATFNKFHVYDLVEGRYTTIERDGSDAARAIRSAWHGDIEAYMRRAFSTSGRFGRHISLVVHCHPVETGRYKKIAGFRWPESPPTWNTVFRTVPFRQDPRLTQDEAEEFRLNLRRKLDTQRFAHFRSLDNSRAIGIRALHNGNIEYEVRDMIGRVSRFNP
;
A
#
# COMPACT_ATOMS: atom_id res chain seq x y z
N MET A 1 48.36 37.27 54.40
CA MET A 1 47.05 37.33 55.07
C MET A 1 46.00 36.96 54.03
N LEU A 2 45.27 35.88 54.33
CA LEU A 2 44.11 35.28 53.66
C LEU A 2 44.14 35.01 52.14
N VAL A 3 44.33 33.73 51.77
CA VAL A 3 43.32 32.72 51.31
C VAL A 3 42.89 33.02 49.86
N TRP A 4 43.02 32.14 48.87
CA TRP A 4 42.38 30.84 48.56
C TRP A 4 43.21 30.29 47.36
N SER A 5 43.41 29.00 47.07
CA SER A 5 42.45 27.91 46.85
C SER A 5 43.21 26.63 46.40
N LEU A 6 42.90 25.48 47.00
CA LEU A 6 42.80 24.18 46.30
C LEU A 6 41.49 24.18 45.46
N PRO A 7 41.13 23.15 44.66
CA PRO A 7 41.87 22.11 43.92
C PRO A 7 41.33 21.96 42.47
N ALA A 8 41.91 21.10 41.63
CA ALA A 8 41.22 20.62 40.42
C ALA A 8 41.59 19.19 40.05
N LYS A 9 41.06 18.22 40.81
CA LYS A 9 40.83 16.86 40.31
C LYS A 9 39.34 16.70 40.03
N ILE A 10 39.03 16.56 38.74
CA ILE A 10 38.08 15.61 38.15
C ILE A 10 36.74 15.49 38.87
N LEU A 11 35.69 16.11 38.32
CA LEU A 11 34.44 15.40 38.12
C LEU A 11 33.66 16.03 36.95
N ALA A 12 33.19 15.14 36.08
CA ALA A 12 32.66 15.44 34.76
C ALA A 12 31.33 16.18 34.82
N LEU A 13 31.27 17.32 34.14
CA LEU A 13 30.04 18.09 33.96
C LEU A 13 30.06 18.73 32.57
N THR A 14 29.74 17.92 31.56
CA THR A 14 29.30 18.41 30.24
C THR A 14 28.15 17.55 29.76
N GLY A 15 26.97 17.85 30.30
CA GLY A 15 25.71 17.60 29.60
C GLY A 15 25.57 18.59 28.43
N PHE A 16 24.75 18.19 27.46
CA PHE A 16 24.38 18.88 26.21
C PHE A 16 25.43 18.87 25.09
N PHE A 17 25.20 18.04 24.06
CA PHE A 17 24.52 18.49 22.85
C PHE A 17 23.98 17.28 22.07
N ILE A 18 22.69 17.35 21.75
CA ILE A 18 21.99 16.47 20.82
C ILE A 18 22.53 16.80 19.42
N CYS A 19 23.25 15.87 18.80
CA CYS A 19 23.53 15.92 17.37
C CYS A 19 22.81 14.75 16.71
N ALA A 20 21.69 15.08 16.06
CA ALA A 20 21.09 14.25 15.04
C ALA A 20 22.14 13.95 13.97
N GLN A 21 22.52 12.68 13.83
CA GLN A 21 23.00 12.19 12.55
C GLN A 21 21.95 11.24 12.00
N ALA A 22 21.26 11.76 10.99
CA ALA A 22 20.38 11.05 10.10
C ALA A 22 21.08 9.77 9.63
N LEU A 23 20.59 8.62 10.09
CA LEU A 23 20.88 7.39 9.38
C LEU A 23 20.04 7.40 8.09
N PRO A 24 20.69 7.14 6.95
CA PRO A 24 20.12 7.32 5.63
C PRO A 24 18.94 6.38 5.42
N GLY A 25 17.90 6.88 4.74
CA GLY A 25 16.87 6.04 4.13
C GLY A 25 17.51 4.94 3.27
N PRO A 26 16.77 3.86 2.94
CA PRO A 26 17.33 2.65 2.34
C PRO A 26 18.27 3.01 1.19
N ARG A 27 19.58 2.86 1.45
CA ARG A 27 20.62 3.09 0.46
C ARG A 27 20.48 2.03 -0.61
N ALA A 28 20.52 2.49 -1.86
CA ALA A 28 20.58 1.65 -3.04
C ALA A 28 21.70 0.60 -2.92
N SER A 29 21.38 -0.57 -3.48
CA SER A 29 22.13 -1.82 -3.61
C SER A 29 23.65 -1.76 -3.44
N VAL A 30 24.15 -2.50 -2.45
CA VAL A 30 25.48 -3.10 -2.51
C VAL A 30 25.39 -4.55 -2.02
N LEU A 31 25.36 -5.49 -2.96
CA LEU A 31 25.81 -6.86 -2.72
C LEU A 31 26.62 -7.33 -3.93
N SER A 32 27.90 -7.61 -3.67
CA SER A 32 28.88 -8.04 -4.66
C SER A 32 28.98 -9.57 -4.73
N LYS A 33 29.20 -10.05 -5.96
CA LYS A 33 29.79 -11.33 -6.43
C LYS A 33 29.06 -12.68 -6.22
N ARG A 34 28.66 -13.19 -7.41
CA ARG A 34 28.73 -14.55 -7.96
C ARG A 34 27.73 -15.62 -7.48
N MET A 35 26.83 -16.00 -8.39
CA MET A 35 26.78 -17.35 -8.97
C MET A 35 26.07 -17.32 -10.33
N TYR A 36 26.67 -17.89 -11.37
CA TYR A 36 26.01 -18.13 -12.66
C TYR A 36 25.09 -19.35 -12.53
N ALA A 37 23.89 -19.29 -13.09
CA ALA A 37 23.14 -20.47 -13.48
C ALA A 37 22.35 -20.20 -14.78
N THR A 38 22.67 -21.03 -15.76
CA THR A 38 22.09 -21.19 -17.09
C THR A 38 20.59 -21.45 -17.07
N GLY A 39 19.85 -20.75 -17.95
CA GLY A 39 18.45 -21.01 -18.23
C GLY A 39 17.78 -19.82 -18.92
N SER A 40 17.70 -19.89 -20.25
CA SER A 40 16.98 -19.01 -21.21
C SER A 40 16.21 -17.79 -20.63
N ARG A 41 16.78 -16.60 -20.84
CA ARG A 41 16.23 -15.24 -20.54
C ARG A 41 16.03 -14.88 -19.06
N SER A 42 17.08 -15.03 -18.25
CA SER A 42 17.29 -14.18 -17.07
C SER A 42 17.72 -12.78 -17.55
N THR A 43 16.83 -11.79 -17.51
CA THR A 43 17.14 -10.39 -17.89
C THR A 43 18.27 -9.83 -17.02
N SER A 44 19.46 -9.67 -17.60
CA SER A 44 20.66 -9.14 -16.95
C SER A 44 20.55 -7.68 -16.50
N SER A 45 19.47 -6.99 -16.87
CA SER A 45 19.23 -5.56 -16.63
C SER A 45 18.80 -5.22 -15.20
N GLY A 46 18.42 -6.20 -14.37
CA GLY A 46 17.82 -5.92 -13.05
C GLY A 46 16.46 -5.21 -13.13
N GLU A 47 15.92 -5.05 -14.33
CA GLU A 47 14.66 -4.38 -14.66
C GLU A 47 13.92 -5.22 -15.71
N LEU A 48 12.59 -5.32 -15.57
CA LEU A 48 11.73 -6.11 -16.43
C LEU A 48 10.66 -5.23 -17.09
N SER A 49 10.40 -5.45 -18.38
CA SER A 49 9.29 -4.79 -19.10
C SER A 49 7.95 -5.50 -18.83
N PHE A 50 6.84 -4.85 -19.20
CA PHE A 50 5.52 -5.47 -19.10
C PHE A 50 5.47 -6.80 -19.85
N GLU A 51 5.97 -6.82 -21.09
CA GLU A 51 5.92 -7.99 -21.97
C GLU A 51 6.79 -9.15 -21.43
N ASP A 52 7.92 -8.83 -20.78
CA ASP A 52 8.75 -9.84 -20.11
C ASP A 52 7.97 -10.51 -18.98
N VAL A 53 7.31 -9.73 -18.11
CA VAL A 53 6.52 -10.31 -17.01
C VAL A 53 5.27 -11.02 -17.54
N TYR A 54 4.60 -10.44 -18.54
CA TYR A 54 3.38 -10.97 -19.15
C TYR A 54 3.59 -12.36 -19.76
N ASN A 55 4.72 -12.56 -20.45
CA ASN A 55 5.06 -13.83 -21.10
C ASN A 55 5.79 -14.84 -20.19
N GLY A 56 5.87 -14.58 -18.88
CA GLY A 56 6.50 -15.51 -17.92
C GLY A 56 8.02 -15.38 -17.83
N GLY A 57 8.60 -14.26 -18.25
CA GLY A 57 10.01 -13.92 -18.08
C GLY A 57 10.39 -13.48 -16.65
N PHE A 58 9.47 -13.52 -15.68
CA PHE A 58 9.78 -13.29 -14.27
C PHE A 58 10.11 -14.61 -13.57
N GLN A 59 11.31 -14.68 -12.99
CA GLN A 59 11.73 -15.79 -12.13
C GLN A 59 12.17 -15.23 -10.76
N PRO A 60 11.51 -15.64 -9.66
CA PRO A 60 11.78 -15.10 -8.34
C PRO A 60 13.15 -15.58 -7.84
N ALA A 61 13.80 -14.77 -7.00
CA ALA A 61 15.06 -15.18 -6.38
C ALA A 61 14.90 -16.43 -5.50
N LEU A 62 15.87 -17.35 -5.57
CA LEU A 62 15.90 -18.58 -4.75
C LEU A 62 15.81 -18.26 -3.26
N GLY A 63 14.99 -19.02 -2.52
CA GLY A 63 14.88 -18.88 -1.06
C GLY A 63 14.02 -17.71 -0.57
N THR A 64 13.35 -16.97 -1.46
CA THR A 64 12.37 -15.93 -1.08
C THR A 64 11.21 -16.55 -0.31
N ARG A 65 11.18 -16.43 1.01
CA ARG A 65 10.04 -16.90 1.83
C ARG A 65 9.06 -15.77 2.03
N GLY A 66 7.79 -16.07 1.85
CA GLY A 66 6.76 -15.10 2.15
C GLY A 66 6.56 -14.89 3.61
N ILE A 67 6.14 -13.68 3.95
CA ILE A 67 5.73 -13.39 5.31
C ILE A 67 4.38 -14.07 5.55
N THR A 68 4.24 -14.69 6.71
CA THR A 68 2.96 -15.26 7.18
C THR A 68 2.16 -14.26 8.03
N ARG A 69 2.62 -13.01 8.09
CA ARG A 69 2.15 -11.94 8.98
C ARG A 69 1.67 -10.72 8.19
N ASP A 70 1.33 -9.67 8.92
CA ASP A 70 0.82 -8.40 8.40
C ASP A 70 1.68 -7.85 7.26
N ILE A 71 0.99 -7.35 6.25
CA ILE A 71 1.59 -6.82 5.03
C ILE A 71 2.41 -5.57 5.40
N PRO A 72 3.63 -5.42 4.87
CA PRO A 72 4.51 -4.33 5.26
C PRO A 72 3.96 -2.97 4.84
N ARG A 73 4.18 -1.96 5.69
CA ARG A 73 3.77 -0.56 5.43
C ARG A 73 4.43 0.07 4.20
N PHE A 74 5.49 -0.53 3.65
CA PHE A 74 6.14 -0.01 2.44
C PHE A 74 5.28 -0.16 1.18
N TYR A 75 4.24 -0.99 1.20
CA TYR A 75 3.26 -1.11 0.11
C TYR A 75 2.19 0.00 0.12
N ASN A 76 2.35 0.99 0.99
CA ASN A 76 1.49 2.16 1.06
C ASN A 76 1.55 2.94 -0.26
N GLY A 77 0.41 3.04 -0.95
CA GLY A 77 0.31 3.77 -2.22
C GLY A 77 0.29 2.88 -3.46
N MET A 78 0.33 1.56 -3.31
CA MET A 78 0.02 0.62 -4.40
C MET A 78 -1.46 0.22 -4.39
N TYR A 79 -2.01 -0.08 -5.55
CA TYR A 79 -3.33 -0.72 -5.62
C TYR A 79 -3.23 -2.19 -5.18
N PHE A 80 -4.28 -2.73 -4.56
CA PHE A 80 -4.35 -4.11 -4.09
C PHE A 80 -5.63 -4.78 -4.56
N TYR A 81 -5.49 -5.95 -5.18
CA TYR A 81 -6.62 -6.78 -5.59
C TYR A 81 -6.45 -8.18 -5.01
N HIS A 82 -7.48 -8.74 -4.39
CA HIS A 82 -7.43 -10.01 -3.63
C HIS A 82 -6.16 -10.18 -2.78
N ARG A 83 -5.86 -9.16 -1.97
CA ARG A 83 -4.72 -9.09 -1.03
C ARG A 83 -3.32 -9.20 -1.68
N ALA A 84 -3.22 -8.92 -2.98
CA ALA A 84 -1.96 -8.85 -3.70
C ALA A 84 -1.80 -7.48 -4.38
N PRO A 85 -0.58 -6.93 -4.48
CA PRO A 85 -0.35 -5.64 -5.09
C PRO A 85 -0.58 -5.70 -6.60
N VAL A 86 -1.09 -4.61 -7.16
CA VAL A 86 -1.20 -4.37 -8.60
C VAL A 86 -0.10 -3.42 -9.01
N LEU A 87 0.91 -3.95 -9.67
CA LEU A 87 1.99 -3.18 -10.27
C LEU A 87 1.53 -2.66 -11.63
N THR A 88 1.56 -1.34 -11.78
CA THR A 88 1.09 -0.66 -12.99
C THR A 88 2.26 -0.29 -13.89
N PHE A 89 2.13 -0.53 -15.19
CA PHE A 89 3.08 -0.15 -16.22
C PHE A 89 2.54 1.00 -17.07
N TYR A 90 3.37 2.02 -17.31
CA TYR A 90 3.19 2.92 -18.45
C TYR A 90 4.00 2.42 -19.65
N ARG A 91 3.62 2.85 -20.87
CA ARG A 91 4.34 2.49 -22.10
C ARG A 91 5.83 2.83 -21.97
N GLY A 92 6.68 1.83 -22.19
CA GLY A 92 8.14 1.96 -22.11
C GLY A 92 8.73 1.94 -20.70
N GLN A 93 7.89 1.86 -19.66
CA GLN A 93 8.36 1.73 -18.28
C GLN A 93 8.85 0.31 -17.99
N ARG A 94 9.86 0.21 -17.13
CA ARG A 94 10.32 -1.05 -16.54
C ARG A 94 10.18 -0.98 -15.02
N ILE A 95 9.94 -2.12 -14.41
CA ILE A 95 9.93 -2.26 -12.95
C ILE A 95 11.22 -2.95 -12.54
N PRO A 96 11.92 -2.45 -11.50
CA PRO A 96 13.05 -3.15 -10.92
C PRO A 96 12.66 -4.58 -10.53
N LYS A 97 13.47 -5.56 -10.93
CA LYS A 97 13.26 -6.97 -10.59
C LYS A 97 13.14 -7.17 -9.08
N VAL A 98 13.89 -6.38 -8.30
CA VAL A 98 13.81 -6.40 -6.84
C VAL A 98 12.40 -6.13 -6.32
N ASP A 99 11.64 -5.22 -6.92
CA ASP A 99 10.28 -4.91 -6.46
C ASP A 99 9.33 -6.09 -6.72
N LEU A 100 9.51 -6.79 -7.84
CA LEU A 100 8.77 -8.00 -8.18
C LEU A 100 9.16 -9.18 -7.29
N ASP A 101 10.45 -9.35 -6.99
CA ASP A 101 10.94 -10.36 -6.05
C ASP A 101 10.36 -10.14 -4.65
N VAL A 102 10.33 -8.88 -4.19
CA VAL A 102 9.79 -8.51 -2.88
C VAL A 102 8.26 -8.71 -2.87
N ALA A 103 7.53 -8.38 -3.92
CA ALA A 103 6.08 -8.65 -4.03
C ALA A 103 5.77 -10.16 -4.06
N SER A 104 6.51 -10.92 -4.87
CA SER A 104 6.38 -12.38 -4.95
C SER A 104 6.69 -13.03 -3.61
N ALA A 105 7.75 -12.60 -2.94
CA ALA A 105 8.06 -13.07 -1.60
C ALA A 105 6.90 -12.73 -0.66
N THR A 106 6.57 -11.45 -0.51
CA THR A 106 5.61 -10.97 0.50
C THR A 106 4.23 -11.62 0.37
N PHE A 107 3.70 -11.73 -0.85
CA PHE A 107 2.30 -12.08 -1.06
C PHE A 107 2.08 -13.45 -1.71
N ASN A 108 3.13 -14.13 -2.15
CA ASN A 108 3.08 -15.30 -3.03
C ASN A 108 2.33 -15.08 -4.36
N LYS A 109 1.86 -13.85 -4.61
CA LYS A 109 1.08 -13.45 -5.77
C LYS A 109 1.19 -11.94 -5.97
N PHE A 110 1.25 -11.49 -7.21
CA PHE A 110 1.08 -10.09 -7.57
C PHE A 110 0.39 -9.96 -8.93
N HIS A 111 -0.16 -8.79 -9.17
CA HIS A 111 -0.83 -8.45 -10.41
C HIS A 111 -0.01 -7.45 -11.19
N VAL A 112 -0.07 -7.54 -12.51
CA VAL A 112 0.56 -6.58 -13.41
C VAL A 112 -0.50 -6.04 -14.36
N TYR A 113 -0.53 -4.72 -14.52
CA TYR A 113 -1.53 -4.02 -15.32
C TYR A 113 -0.87 -2.97 -16.22
N ASP A 114 -1.08 -3.05 -17.52
CA ASP A 114 -0.70 -2.03 -18.50
C ASP A 114 -1.75 -0.92 -18.53
N LEU A 115 -1.34 0.30 -18.18
CA LEU A 115 -2.21 1.47 -18.10
C LEU A 115 -2.67 1.98 -19.47
N VAL A 116 -1.92 1.67 -20.53
CA VAL A 116 -2.18 2.14 -21.89
C VAL A 116 -3.06 1.15 -22.64
N GLU A 117 -2.69 -0.13 -22.59
CA GLU A 117 -3.37 -1.17 -23.36
C GLU A 117 -4.48 -1.88 -22.58
N GLY A 118 -4.59 -1.67 -21.27
CA GLY A 118 -5.55 -2.36 -20.41
C GLY A 118 -5.27 -3.85 -20.23
N ARG A 119 -4.11 -4.33 -20.72
CA ARG A 119 -3.69 -5.72 -20.57
C ARG A 119 -3.26 -6.00 -19.14
N TYR A 120 -3.51 -7.22 -18.67
CA TYR A 120 -3.10 -7.62 -17.33
C TYR A 120 -2.70 -9.09 -17.26
N THR A 121 -1.89 -9.40 -16.25
CA THR A 121 -1.59 -10.77 -15.87
C THR A 121 -1.48 -10.88 -14.35
N THR A 122 -1.70 -12.08 -13.83
CA THR A 122 -1.41 -12.41 -12.44
C THR A 122 -0.24 -13.36 -12.42
N ILE A 123 0.74 -13.06 -11.59
CA ILE A 123 1.89 -13.92 -11.34
C ILE A 123 1.76 -14.48 -9.93
N GLU A 124 1.87 -15.79 -9.80
CA GLU A 124 1.81 -16.49 -8.52
C GLU A 124 2.94 -17.51 -8.39
N ARG A 125 3.23 -17.90 -7.16
CA ARG A 125 4.21 -18.94 -6.89
C ARG A 125 3.69 -20.30 -7.32
N ASP A 126 4.53 -21.11 -7.94
CA ASP A 126 4.20 -22.50 -8.23
C ASP A 126 4.11 -23.29 -6.90
N GLY A 127 3.02 -24.01 -6.71
CA GLY A 127 2.79 -24.82 -5.50
C GLY A 127 3.71 -26.05 -5.42
N SER A 128 4.23 -26.51 -6.57
CA SER A 128 5.16 -27.64 -6.67
C SER A 128 6.61 -27.23 -6.53
N ASP A 129 6.94 -25.98 -6.90
CA ASP A 129 8.28 -25.42 -6.81
C ASP A 129 8.26 -23.98 -6.32
N ALA A 130 8.63 -23.80 -5.06
CA ALA A 130 8.73 -22.48 -4.46
C ALA A 130 9.77 -21.58 -5.18
N ALA A 131 10.72 -22.11 -5.95
CA ALA A 131 11.65 -21.30 -6.73
C ALA A 131 11.05 -20.73 -8.02
N ARG A 132 9.83 -21.13 -8.38
CA ARG A 132 9.21 -20.77 -9.65
C ARG A 132 8.00 -19.86 -9.44
N ALA A 133 7.90 -18.84 -10.28
CA ALA A 133 6.67 -18.09 -10.46
C ALA A 133 6.05 -18.50 -11.80
N ILE A 134 4.73 -18.60 -11.82
CA ILE A 134 3.94 -18.96 -12.99
C ILE A 134 2.89 -17.89 -13.22
N ARG A 135 2.48 -17.76 -14.47
CA ARG A 135 1.25 -17.03 -14.79
C ARG A 135 0.08 -17.79 -14.20
N SER A 136 -0.70 -17.13 -13.35
CA SER A 136 -1.86 -17.76 -12.74
C SER A 136 -2.91 -18.10 -13.79
N ALA A 137 -3.49 -19.30 -13.66
CA ALA A 137 -4.69 -19.68 -14.39
C ALA A 137 -5.94 -18.95 -13.87
N TRP A 138 -5.84 -18.27 -12.73
CA TRP A 138 -6.93 -17.48 -12.18
C TRP A 138 -7.12 -16.18 -12.97
N HIS A 139 -8.37 -15.91 -13.35
CA HIS A 139 -8.77 -14.76 -14.16
C HIS A 139 -9.77 -13.91 -13.36
N GLY A 140 -9.32 -13.27 -12.29
CA GLY A 140 -10.08 -12.14 -11.74
C GLY A 140 -10.16 -11.01 -12.75
N ASP A 141 -11.15 -10.13 -12.58
CA ASP A 141 -11.38 -8.99 -13.46
C ASP A 141 -10.58 -7.78 -12.97
N ILE A 142 -9.26 -7.84 -13.15
CA ILE A 142 -8.32 -6.78 -12.80
C ILE A 142 -8.61 -5.53 -13.64
N GLU A 143 -9.01 -5.72 -14.88
CA GLU A 143 -9.36 -4.60 -15.76
C GLU A 143 -10.54 -3.81 -15.19
N ALA A 144 -11.65 -4.45 -14.84
CA ALA A 144 -12.76 -3.75 -14.22
C ALA A 144 -12.38 -3.16 -12.86
N TYR A 145 -11.55 -3.84 -12.08
CA TYR A 145 -11.00 -3.29 -10.83
C TYR A 145 -10.22 -1.98 -11.07
N MET A 146 -9.31 -1.97 -12.03
CA MET A 146 -8.49 -0.80 -12.35
C MET A 146 -9.32 0.32 -13.00
N ARG A 147 -10.28 -0.01 -13.87
CA ARG A 147 -11.25 0.96 -14.41
C ARG A 147 -12.02 1.66 -13.27
N ARG A 148 -12.43 0.92 -12.24
CA ARG A 148 -13.05 1.50 -11.03
C ARG A 148 -12.07 2.42 -10.30
N ALA A 149 -10.83 1.98 -10.07
CA ALA A 149 -9.81 2.79 -9.41
C ALA A 149 -9.53 4.12 -10.15
N PHE A 150 -9.44 4.10 -11.49
CA PHE A 150 -9.28 5.33 -12.28
C PHE A 150 -10.52 6.21 -12.24
N SER A 151 -11.71 5.63 -12.29
CA SER A 151 -12.95 6.39 -12.17
C SER A 151 -13.06 7.09 -10.80
N THR A 152 -12.68 6.40 -9.71
CA THR A 152 -12.57 7.00 -8.37
C THR A 152 -11.53 8.12 -8.36
N SER A 153 -10.35 7.89 -8.96
CA SER A 153 -9.27 8.88 -9.02
C SER A 153 -9.67 10.15 -9.78
N GLY A 154 -10.39 10.03 -10.90
CA GLY A 154 -10.83 11.18 -11.68
C GLY A 154 -11.89 12.05 -10.97
N ARG A 155 -12.70 11.46 -10.07
CA ARG A 155 -13.81 12.17 -9.40
C ARG A 155 -13.45 12.71 -8.02
N PHE A 156 -12.62 11.98 -7.28
CA PHE A 156 -12.30 12.26 -5.87
C PHE A 156 -10.79 12.45 -5.65
N GLY A 157 -9.97 12.37 -6.69
CA GLY A 157 -8.52 12.49 -6.61
C GLY A 157 -7.79 11.18 -6.31
N ARG A 158 -6.50 11.15 -6.67
CA ARG A 158 -5.63 9.97 -6.58
C ARG A 158 -5.49 9.43 -5.17
N HIS A 159 -5.35 10.30 -4.16
CA HIS A 159 -5.15 9.88 -2.77
C HIS A 159 -6.33 9.10 -2.21
N ILE A 160 -7.55 9.51 -2.57
CA ILE A 160 -8.76 8.78 -2.18
C ILE A 160 -8.87 7.47 -2.92
N SER A 161 -8.57 7.45 -4.23
CA SER A 161 -8.55 6.19 -4.97
C SER A 161 -7.57 5.19 -4.37
N LEU A 162 -6.34 5.61 -4.06
CA LEU A 162 -5.39 4.78 -3.33
C LEU A 162 -5.94 4.36 -1.96
N VAL A 163 -6.67 5.20 -1.26
CA VAL A 163 -7.31 4.82 0.01
C VAL A 163 -8.46 3.83 -0.18
N VAL A 164 -9.16 3.86 -1.30
CA VAL A 164 -10.23 2.90 -1.54
C VAL A 164 -9.66 1.54 -1.97
N HIS A 165 -8.56 1.59 -2.72
CA HIS A 165 -8.07 0.49 -3.53
C HIS A 165 -6.66 0.01 -3.14
N CYS A 166 -6.04 0.53 -2.07
CA CYS A 166 -4.73 0.04 -1.61
C CYS A 166 -4.84 -1.06 -0.54
N HIS A 167 -3.68 -1.38 0.02
CA HIS A 167 -3.49 -2.25 1.17
C HIS A 167 -4.64 -2.13 2.22
N PRO A 168 -5.24 -3.27 2.66
CA PRO A 168 -6.25 -3.31 3.71
C PRO A 168 -5.84 -2.58 5.00
N VAL A 169 -6.81 -2.19 5.81
CA VAL A 169 -6.55 -1.56 7.12
C VAL A 169 -6.29 -2.62 8.19
N GLU A 170 -5.74 -2.20 9.33
CA GLU A 170 -5.46 -3.11 10.44
C GLU A 170 -6.78 -3.76 10.96
N THR A 171 -6.74 -5.07 11.20
CA THR A 171 -7.92 -5.81 11.70
C THR A 171 -8.11 -5.58 13.20
N GLY A 172 -9.34 -5.75 13.70
CA GLY A 172 -9.52 -6.00 15.13
C GLY A 172 -9.74 -4.80 16.04
N ARG A 173 -10.75 -3.98 15.74
CA ARG A 173 -11.39 -3.23 16.83
C ARG A 173 -12.30 -4.15 17.61
N TYR A 174 -12.10 -4.19 18.92
CA TYR A 174 -12.92 -4.96 19.84
C TYR A 174 -13.48 -4.07 20.92
N LYS A 175 -14.79 -4.14 21.15
CA LYS A 175 -15.44 -3.57 22.32
C LYS A 175 -15.36 -4.56 23.47
N LYS A 176 -14.97 -4.10 24.65
CA LYS A 176 -15.02 -4.91 25.87
C LYS A 176 -16.44 -4.83 26.44
N ILE A 177 -17.16 -5.95 26.44
CA ILE A 177 -18.51 -6.06 26.99
C ILE A 177 -18.50 -7.22 27.99
N ALA A 178 -18.81 -6.95 29.25
CA ALA A 178 -18.82 -7.95 30.33
C ALA A 178 -17.54 -8.81 30.39
N GLY A 179 -16.37 -8.21 30.19
CA GLY A 179 -15.07 -8.91 30.20
C GLY A 179 -14.68 -9.57 28.87
N PHE A 180 -15.63 -9.78 27.94
CA PHE A 180 -15.38 -10.38 26.63
C PHE A 180 -15.01 -9.32 25.58
N ARG A 181 -14.11 -9.69 24.65
CA ARG A 181 -13.76 -8.86 23.48
C ARG A 181 -14.68 -9.21 22.32
N TRP A 182 -15.54 -8.28 21.93
CA TRP A 182 -16.45 -8.44 20.81
C TRP A 182 -15.98 -7.60 19.62
N PRO A 183 -15.92 -8.14 18.39
CA PRO A 183 -15.59 -7.33 17.21
C PRO A 183 -16.54 -6.14 17.12
N GLU A 184 -15.98 -4.94 17.00
CA GLU A 184 -16.79 -3.75 16.79
C GLU A 184 -17.43 -3.83 15.40
N SER A 185 -18.76 -3.72 15.35
CA SER A 185 -19.49 -3.75 14.09
C SER A 185 -19.11 -2.53 13.24
N PRO A 186 -18.93 -2.69 11.91
CA PRO A 186 -18.69 -1.55 11.04
C PRO A 186 -19.89 -0.59 11.05
N PRO A 187 -19.67 0.72 10.89
CA PRO A 187 -20.74 1.71 10.88
C PRO A 187 -21.71 1.49 9.72
N THR A 188 -22.97 1.85 9.92
CA THR A 188 -23.98 1.82 8.86
C THR A 188 -23.68 2.88 7.80
N TRP A 189 -24.07 2.65 6.54
CA TRP A 189 -23.91 3.66 5.48
C TRP A 189 -24.62 4.98 5.79
N ASN A 190 -25.79 4.92 6.46
CA ASN A 190 -26.48 6.12 6.92
C ASN A 190 -25.62 6.92 7.91
N THR A 191 -24.92 6.25 8.83
CA THR A 191 -23.95 6.90 9.73
C THR A 191 -22.84 7.55 8.93
N VAL A 192 -22.23 6.83 7.97
CA VAL A 192 -21.13 7.36 7.14
C VAL A 192 -21.56 8.63 6.39
N PHE A 193 -22.67 8.58 5.65
CA PHE A 193 -23.11 9.70 4.80
C PHE A 193 -23.69 10.88 5.58
N ARG A 194 -24.12 10.71 6.84
CA ARG A 194 -24.53 11.82 7.71
C ARG A 194 -23.37 12.60 8.31
N THR A 195 -22.15 12.06 8.25
CA THR A 195 -20.98 12.72 8.85
C THR A 195 -20.45 13.87 7.98
N VAL A 196 -19.75 14.80 8.62
CA VAL A 196 -19.14 15.95 7.92
C VAL A 196 -18.12 15.43 6.91
N PRO A 197 -18.25 15.77 5.62
CA PRO A 197 -17.31 15.32 4.61
C PRO A 197 -15.94 15.93 4.86
N PHE A 198 -14.91 15.13 4.67
CA PHE A 198 -13.55 15.61 4.62
C PHE A 198 -13.36 16.53 3.41
N ARG A 199 -12.72 17.67 3.67
CA ARG A 199 -12.33 18.60 2.62
C ARG A 199 -11.13 18.02 1.88
N GLN A 200 -11.29 17.79 0.57
CA GLN A 200 -10.18 17.57 -0.33
C GLN A 200 -9.63 18.95 -0.73
N ASP A 201 -8.33 19.14 -0.59
CA ASP A 201 -7.66 20.27 -1.22
C ASP A 201 -6.89 19.74 -2.45
N PRO A 202 -7.24 20.18 -3.67
CA PRO A 202 -6.52 19.77 -4.87
C PRO A 202 -5.12 20.39 -4.98
N ARG A 203 -4.76 21.35 -4.12
CA ARG A 203 -3.47 22.07 -4.13
C ARG A 203 -2.47 21.55 -3.10
N LEU A 204 -2.75 20.42 -2.44
CA LEU A 204 -1.79 19.83 -1.52
C LEU A 204 -0.48 19.55 -2.25
N THR A 205 0.62 19.99 -1.66
CA THR A 205 1.95 19.55 -2.06
C THR A 205 2.07 18.03 -1.88
N GLN A 206 3.08 17.42 -2.49
CA GLN A 206 3.27 15.97 -2.41
C GLN A 206 3.34 15.47 -0.96
N ASP A 207 4.06 16.16 -0.09
CA ASP A 207 4.21 15.76 1.31
C ASP A 207 2.91 15.89 2.09
N GLU A 208 2.17 17.00 1.89
CA GLU A 208 0.85 17.20 2.51
C GLU A 208 -0.17 16.17 2.03
N ALA A 209 -0.07 15.75 0.77
CA ALA A 209 -0.98 14.77 0.20
C ALA A 209 -0.71 13.35 0.74
N GLU A 210 0.56 13.02 0.99
CA GLU A 210 0.95 11.79 1.68
C GLU A 210 0.54 11.82 3.16
N GLU A 211 0.71 12.96 3.83
CA GLU A 211 0.24 13.12 5.21
C GLU A 211 -1.29 12.98 5.30
N PHE A 212 -2.03 13.62 4.40
CA PHE A 212 -3.48 13.48 4.28
C PHE A 212 -3.89 12.02 4.11
N ARG A 213 -3.21 11.29 3.22
CA ARG A 213 -3.46 9.86 2.98
C ARG A 213 -3.22 9.03 4.25
N LEU A 214 -2.11 9.26 4.95
CA LEU A 214 -1.77 8.56 6.20
C LEU A 214 -2.77 8.87 7.32
N ASN A 215 -3.18 10.14 7.46
CA ASN A 215 -4.17 10.56 8.43
C ASN A 215 -5.53 9.91 8.17
N LEU A 216 -5.94 9.81 6.90
CA LEU A 216 -7.14 9.11 6.50
C LEU A 216 -7.07 7.61 6.83
N ARG A 217 -5.91 6.98 6.64
CA ARG A 217 -5.70 5.58 7.07
C ARG A 217 -5.85 5.41 8.56
N ARG A 218 -5.15 6.21 9.34
CA ARG A 218 -5.28 6.20 10.79
C ARG A 218 -6.72 6.40 11.23
N LYS A 219 -7.50 7.23 10.53
CA LYS A 219 -8.93 7.40 10.83
C LYS A 219 -9.76 6.18 10.45
N LEU A 220 -9.44 5.45 9.39
CA LEU A 220 -10.12 4.20 9.06
C LEU A 220 -9.74 3.07 10.02
N ASP A 221 -8.49 3.01 10.48
CA ASP A 221 -8.05 2.09 11.55
C ASP A 221 -8.75 2.42 12.87
N THR A 222 -8.91 3.72 13.14
CA THR A 222 -9.58 4.18 14.35
C THR A 222 -11.10 4.26 14.19
N GLN A 223 -11.63 5.30 13.60
CA GLN A 223 -13.07 5.54 13.54
C GLN A 223 -13.84 4.60 12.60
N ARG A 224 -13.18 3.77 11.79
CA ARG A 224 -13.80 2.78 10.88
C ARG A 224 -14.59 3.34 9.71
N PHE A 225 -14.63 4.66 9.51
CA PHE A 225 -15.24 5.27 8.32
C PHE A 225 -14.73 6.66 7.99
N ALA A 226 -15.02 7.08 6.76
CA ALA A 226 -14.80 8.43 6.26
C ALA A 226 -15.84 8.78 5.16
N HIS A 227 -16.09 10.07 4.97
CA HIS A 227 -17.02 10.58 3.97
C HIS A 227 -16.36 11.73 3.19
N PHE A 228 -16.56 11.77 1.87
CA PHE A 228 -16.01 12.78 0.98
C PHE A 228 -17.03 13.22 -0.07
N ARG A 229 -16.79 14.39 -0.66
CA ARG A 229 -17.48 14.87 -1.86
C ARG A 229 -16.53 14.94 -3.04
N SER A 230 -17.06 14.83 -4.25
CA SER A 230 -16.31 15.07 -5.47
C SER A 230 -15.97 16.57 -5.60
N LEU A 231 -14.97 16.88 -6.41
CA LEU A 231 -14.48 18.26 -6.59
C LEU A 231 -15.58 19.22 -7.09
N ASP A 232 -16.49 18.71 -7.93
CA ASP A 232 -17.65 19.42 -8.47
C ASP A 232 -18.90 19.36 -7.55
N ASN A 233 -18.79 18.74 -6.38
CA ASN A 233 -19.90 18.45 -5.45
C ASN A 233 -21.05 17.59 -6.04
N SER A 234 -20.88 16.98 -7.22
CA SER A 234 -21.93 16.18 -7.86
C SER A 234 -22.14 14.80 -7.23
N ARG A 235 -21.17 14.33 -6.44
CA ARG A 235 -21.18 12.99 -5.85
C ARG A 235 -20.57 13.00 -4.46
N ALA A 236 -20.93 12.00 -3.68
CA ALA A 236 -20.32 11.67 -2.40
C ALA A 236 -19.78 10.25 -2.45
N ILE A 237 -18.66 10.01 -1.75
CA ILE A 237 -18.13 8.66 -1.51
C ILE A 237 -18.02 8.45 0.00
N GLY A 238 -18.68 7.40 0.47
CA GLY A 238 -18.52 6.88 1.83
C GLY A 238 -17.54 5.72 1.79
N ILE A 239 -16.62 5.67 2.75
CA ILE A 239 -15.64 4.60 2.92
C ILE A 239 -15.80 4.05 4.33
N ARG A 240 -15.81 2.73 4.50
CA ARG A 240 -15.79 2.07 5.82
C ARG A 240 -14.86 0.88 5.86
N ALA A 241 -14.34 0.60 7.04
CA ALA A 241 -13.49 -0.55 7.31
C ALA A 241 -14.29 -1.67 7.99
N LEU A 242 -14.22 -2.88 7.42
CA LEU A 242 -14.79 -4.12 7.95
C LEU A 242 -13.88 -4.78 8.98
N HIS A 243 -14.44 -5.50 9.94
CA HIS A 243 -13.70 -6.05 11.09
C HIS A 243 -12.48 -6.91 10.69
N ASN A 244 -12.51 -7.49 9.47
CA ASN A 244 -11.44 -8.26 8.84
C ASN A 244 -10.36 -7.42 8.14
N GLY A 245 -10.39 -6.09 8.27
CA GLY A 245 -9.43 -5.16 7.65
C GLY A 245 -9.80 -4.73 6.23
N ASN A 246 -10.80 -5.35 5.59
CA ASN A 246 -11.20 -4.96 4.25
C ASN A 246 -11.89 -3.60 4.25
N ILE A 247 -11.75 -2.88 3.14
CA ILE A 247 -12.41 -1.60 2.91
C ILE A 247 -13.62 -1.82 2.01
N GLU A 248 -14.74 -1.26 2.39
CA GLU A 248 -15.90 -1.10 1.53
C GLU A 248 -16.11 0.39 1.23
N TYR A 249 -16.72 0.66 0.08
CA TYR A 249 -17.08 2.02 -0.29
C TYR A 249 -18.39 2.04 -1.10
N GLU A 250 -19.18 3.09 -0.88
CA GLU A 250 -20.40 3.36 -1.65
C GLU A 250 -20.30 4.77 -2.24
N VAL A 251 -20.69 4.89 -3.50
CA VAL A 251 -20.80 6.20 -4.17
C VAL A 251 -22.26 6.58 -4.27
N ARG A 252 -22.58 7.80 -3.86
CA ARG A 252 -23.92 8.39 -3.93
C ARG A 252 -23.89 9.61 -4.84
N ASP A 253 -24.85 9.73 -5.74
CA ASP A 253 -25.02 10.97 -6.52
C ASP A 253 -25.83 12.03 -5.77
N MET A 254 -25.95 13.23 -6.33
CA MET A 254 -26.73 14.33 -5.74
C MET A 254 -28.21 14.02 -5.48
N ILE A 255 -28.81 13.08 -6.23
CA ILE A 255 -30.22 12.70 -6.07
C ILE A 255 -30.40 11.48 -5.15
N GLY A 256 -29.32 11.01 -4.53
CA GLY A 256 -29.34 9.94 -3.54
C GLY A 256 -29.28 8.52 -4.10
N ARG A 257 -29.08 8.34 -5.41
CA ARG A 257 -28.88 7.01 -5.99
C ARG A 257 -27.52 6.47 -5.58
N VAL A 258 -27.52 5.23 -5.11
CA VAL A 258 -26.33 4.55 -4.61
C VAL A 258 -25.81 3.60 -5.68
N SER A 259 -24.56 3.78 -6.08
CA SER A 259 -23.79 2.76 -6.80
C SER A 259 -23.05 1.94 -5.74
N ARG A 260 -23.52 0.72 -5.50
CA ARG A 260 -22.82 -0.24 -4.63
C ARG A 260 -21.71 -0.91 -5.43
N PHE A 261 -20.51 -0.89 -4.87
CA PHE A 261 -19.38 -1.66 -5.39
C PHE A 261 -19.11 -2.79 -4.40
N ASN A 262 -19.68 -3.96 -4.65
CA ASN A 262 -19.27 -5.16 -3.93
C ASN A 262 -17.94 -5.66 -4.54
N PRO A 263 -16.91 -5.92 -3.72
CA PRO A 263 -15.66 -6.51 -4.17
C PRO A 263 -15.83 -7.96 -4.66
#